data_AF-A0A6C0CWG8-F1
#
_entry.id   AF-A0A6C0CWG8-F1
#
_cell.length_a   1.000
_cell.length_b   1.000
_cell.length_c   1.000
_cell.angle_alpha   90.00
_cell.angle_beta   90.00
_cell.angle_gamma   90.00
#
_symmetry.space_group_name_H-M   'P 1'
#
loop_
_entity.id
_entity.type
_entity.pdbx_description
1 polymer ?
#
loop_
_entity_poly.entity_id
_entity_poly.type
_entity_poly.pdbx_seq_one_letter_code
_entity_poly.pdbx_strand_id
1 'polypeptide(L)'
;MTYTRKNRKGQPTKGWSKLSPGTHARTIMLKKCGKKCFLGPNKSFPICNKGTCKVNPKGVYSAYIRAREWGKPRSTYKTSKPRHSRKTYKNIERKAKKILKKYGYKHVGRR
;
A
#
# COMPACT_ATOMS: atom_id res chain seq x y z
N MET A 1 12.36 -14.15 7.93
CA MET A 1 11.08 -14.88 8.09
C MET A 1 10.48 -15.10 6.72
N THR A 2 10.69 -16.29 6.19
CA THR A 2 9.97 -16.87 5.06
C THR A 2 8.51 -17.02 5.45
N TYR A 3 7.59 -16.48 4.65
CA TYR A 3 6.16 -16.53 4.93
C TYR A 3 5.64 -17.95 4.66
N THR A 4 5.57 -18.79 5.68
CA THR A 4 4.98 -20.13 5.59
C THR A 4 3.45 -20.07 5.57
N ARG A 5 2.81 -21.03 4.87
CA ARG A 5 1.38 -21.05 4.51
C ARG A 5 0.40 -21.00 5.71
N LYS A 6 0.85 -21.24 6.95
CA LYS A 6 0.04 -21.38 8.18
C LYS A 6 -0.56 -20.06 8.71
N ASN A 7 0.02 -18.88 8.40
CA ASN A 7 -0.39 -17.59 8.99
C ASN A 7 -1.42 -16.76 8.18
N ARG A 8 -2.15 -17.37 7.24
CA ARG A 8 -3.06 -16.64 6.31
C ARG A 8 -4.43 -16.27 6.90
N LYS A 9 -4.84 -16.80 8.07
CA LYS A 9 -6.22 -16.61 8.57
C LYS A 9 -6.53 -15.20 9.10
N GLY A 10 -5.54 -14.40 9.53
CA GLY A 10 -5.74 -13.05 10.10
C GLY A 10 -4.97 -11.90 9.44
N GLN A 11 -4.46 -12.07 8.20
CA GLN A 11 -3.64 -11.03 7.57
C GLN A 11 -4.46 -9.75 7.27
N PRO A 12 -3.99 -8.55 7.67
CA PRO A 12 -4.69 -7.28 7.45
C PRO A 12 -5.02 -6.96 5.98
N THR A 13 -4.30 -7.56 5.03
CA THR A 13 -4.48 -7.36 3.59
C THR A 13 -5.33 -8.45 2.92
N LYS A 14 -5.86 -9.43 3.68
CA LYS A 14 -6.65 -10.54 3.13
C LYS A 14 -7.88 -10.03 2.38
N GLY A 15 -8.04 -10.50 1.14
CA GLY A 15 -9.13 -10.11 0.24
C GLY A 15 -8.93 -8.75 -0.44
N TRP A 16 -7.84 -8.03 -0.18
CA TRP A 16 -7.57 -6.75 -0.83
C TRP A 16 -7.45 -6.87 -2.35
N SER A 17 -6.91 -7.97 -2.87
CA SER A 17 -6.80 -8.19 -4.32
C SER A 17 -8.15 -8.13 -5.06
N LYS A 18 -9.23 -8.60 -4.43
CA LYS A 18 -10.59 -8.57 -4.98
C LYS A 18 -11.18 -7.15 -4.97
N LEU A 19 -10.80 -6.34 -3.98
CA LEU A 19 -11.31 -4.98 -3.78
C LEU A 19 -10.43 -3.91 -4.45
N SER A 20 -9.17 -4.25 -4.74
CA SER A 20 -8.18 -3.35 -5.31
C SER A 20 -8.56 -2.98 -6.75
N PRO A 21 -8.44 -1.71 -7.15
CA PRO A 21 -8.65 -1.33 -8.53
C PRO A 21 -7.57 -1.92 -9.44
N GLY A 22 -8.00 -2.46 -10.59
CA GLY A 22 -7.13 -2.87 -11.70
C GLY A 22 -6.61 -1.67 -12.51
N THR A 23 -5.77 -1.90 -13.52
CA THR A 23 -5.05 -0.83 -14.23
C THR A 23 -5.94 0.26 -14.81
N HIS A 24 -6.98 -0.13 -15.57
CA HIS A 24 -7.93 0.82 -16.16
C HIS A 24 -8.74 1.55 -15.09
N ALA A 25 -9.25 0.81 -14.09
CA ALA A 25 -9.98 1.38 -12.97
C ALA A 25 -9.14 2.39 -12.17
N ARG A 26 -7.83 2.15 -12.01
CA ARG A 26 -6.93 3.11 -11.35
C ARG A 26 -6.81 4.42 -12.12
N THR A 27 -6.79 4.38 -13.44
CA THR A 27 -6.77 5.60 -14.27
C THR A 27 -8.06 6.41 -14.08
N ILE A 28 -9.22 5.76 -14.14
CA ILE A 28 -10.52 6.41 -13.91
C ILE A 28 -10.59 6.98 -12.49
N MET A 29 -10.20 6.18 -11.49
CA MET A 29 -10.22 6.62 -10.09
C MET A 29 -9.22 7.73 -9.81
N LEU A 30 -8.09 7.79 -10.52
CA LEU A 30 -7.16 8.89 -10.40
C LEU A 30 -7.79 10.19 -10.91
N LYS A 31 -8.53 10.14 -12.02
CA LYS A 31 -9.29 11.30 -12.53
C LYS A 31 -10.41 11.72 -11.57
N LYS A 32 -11.16 10.76 -11.01
CA LYS A 32 -12.34 11.04 -10.15
C LYS A 32 -11.99 11.38 -8.70
N CYS A 33 -11.10 10.61 -8.08
CA CYS A 33 -10.77 10.71 -6.65
C CYS A 33 -9.43 11.40 -6.38
N GLY A 34 -8.52 11.44 -7.37
CA GLY A 34 -7.21 12.05 -7.24
C GLY A 34 -6.36 11.48 -6.10
N LYS A 35 -5.56 12.36 -5.48
CA LYS A 35 -4.59 12.04 -4.41
C LYS A 35 -5.24 11.50 -3.13
N LYS A 36 -6.57 11.58 -2.99
CA LYS A 36 -7.30 10.99 -1.86
C LYS A 36 -7.15 9.46 -1.82
N CYS A 37 -7.11 8.83 -2.99
CA CYS A 37 -7.11 7.37 -3.13
C CYS A 37 -5.76 6.78 -3.55
N PHE A 38 -4.76 7.62 -3.82
CA PHE A 38 -3.43 7.20 -4.26
C PHE A 38 -2.37 7.91 -3.41
N LEU A 39 -1.66 7.14 -2.59
CA LEU A 39 -0.64 7.71 -1.69
C LEU A 39 0.70 7.94 -2.38
N GLY A 40 0.92 7.36 -3.56
CA GLY A 40 2.16 7.44 -4.31
C GLY A 40 2.05 8.24 -5.60
N PRO A 41 3.13 8.29 -6.39
CA PRO A 41 3.14 8.97 -7.69
C PRO A 41 2.17 8.32 -8.67
N ASN A 42 1.46 9.15 -9.43
CA ASN A 42 0.47 8.75 -10.44
C ASN A 42 -0.59 7.80 -9.84
N LYS A 43 -0.81 6.66 -10.51
CA LYS A 43 -1.76 5.61 -10.14
C LYS A 43 -1.22 4.58 -9.15
N SER A 44 -0.12 4.90 -8.47
CA SER A 44 0.57 3.98 -7.57
C SER A 44 -0.02 4.02 -6.16
N PHE A 45 0.03 2.89 -5.46
CA PHE A 45 -0.46 2.75 -4.08
C PHE A 45 -1.95 3.12 -3.91
N PRO A 46 -2.86 2.38 -4.57
CA PRO A 46 -4.29 2.55 -4.35
C PRO A 46 -4.65 2.16 -2.91
N ILE A 47 -5.44 3.00 -2.25
CA ILE A 47 -5.94 2.76 -0.89
C ILE A 47 -7.47 2.72 -0.81
N CYS A 48 -8.17 3.06 -1.89
CA CYS A 48 -9.64 3.03 -1.96
C CYS A 48 -10.15 1.79 -2.68
N ASN A 49 -11.37 1.36 -2.35
CA ASN A 49 -12.03 0.26 -3.06
C ASN A 49 -12.29 0.63 -4.52
N LYS A 50 -12.17 -0.34 -5.42
CA LYS A 50 -12.50 -0.20 -6.85
C LYS A 50 -13.89 0.46 -7.01
N GLY A 51 -13.95 1.50 -7.84
CA GLY A 51 -15.20 2.21 -8.14
C GLY A 51 -15.67 3.18 -7.06
N THR A 52 -14.94 3.34 -5.95
CA THR A 52 -15.31 4.26 -4.87
C THR A 52 -14.16 5.19 -4.51
N CYS A 53 -14.47 6.36 -3.94
CA CYS A 53 -13.46 7.23 -3.32
C CYS A 53 -13.36 7.03 -1.80
N LYS A 54 -13.74 5.84 -1.30
CA LYS A 54 -13.72 5.49 0.12
C LYS A 54 -12.45 4.73 0.46
N VAL A 55 -11.69 5.25 1.44
CA VAL A 55 -10.44 4.65 1.90
C VAL A 55 -10.74 3.34 2.62
N ASN A 56 -10.00 2.28 2.28
CA ASN A 56 -10.10 0.98 2.93
C ASN A 56 -8.80 0.70 3.71
N PRO A 57 -8.88 0.41 5.02
CA PRO A 57 -7.70 0.08 5.83
C PRO A 57 -6.86 -1.06 5.26
N LYS A 58 -7.47 -2.05 4.60
CA LYS A 58 -6.75 -3.16 3.93
C LYS A 58 -5.84 -2.66 2.81
N GLY A 59 -6.33 -1.70 2.02
CA GLY A 59 -5.57 -1.07 0.95
C GLY A 59 -4.45 -0.17 1.47
N VAL A 60 -4.73 0.57 2.55
CA VAL A 60 -3.71 1.36 3.25
C VAL A 60 -2.61 0.44 3.81
N TYR A 61 -2.97 -0.71 4.38
CA TYR A 61 -2.00 -1.69 4.89
C TYR A 61 -1.18 -2.31 3.76
N SER A 62 -1.81 -2.64 2.63
CA SER A 62 -1.11 -3.10 1.43
C SER A 62 -0.12 -2.05 0.92
N ALA A 63 -0.52 -0.77 0.93
CA ALA A 63 0.35 0.33 0.55
C ALA A 63 1.53 0.50 1.52
N TYR A 64 1.28 0.35 2.83
CA TYR A 64 2.32 0.38 3.86
C TYR A 64 3.36 -0.72 3.64
N ILE A 65 2.95 -1.98 3.48
CA ILE A 65 3.86 -3.11 3.26
C ILE A 65 4.72 -2.84 2.02
N ARG A 66 4.08 -2.51 0.90
CA ARG A 66 4.79 -2.31 -0.37
C ARG A 66 5.76 -1.13 -0.32
N ALA A 67 5.39 -0.06 0.38
CA ALA A 67 6.26 1.10 0.56
C ALA A 67 7.46 0.77 1.46
N ARG A 68 7.26 -0.04 2.50
CA ARG A 68 8.35 -0.52 3.36
C ARG A 68 9.32 -1.43 2.62
N GLU A 69 8.81 -2.32 1.76
CA GLU A 69 9.64 -3.16 0.90
C GLU A 69 10.51 -2.33 -0.04
N TRP A 70 9.90 -1.36 -0.73
CA TRP A 70 10.58 -0.48 -1.69
C TRP A 70 11.38 0.67 -1.04
N GLY A 71 11.20 0.89 0.26
CA GLY A 71 11.94 1.85 1.08
C GLY A 71 13.30 1.34 1.57
N LYS A 72 13.71 0.11 1.20
CA LYS A 72 15.04 -0.44 1.51
C LYS A 72 16.15 0.19 0.65
N PRO A 73 17.43 0.19 1.10
CA PRO A 73 18.56 0.65 0.29
C PRO A 73 18.66 -0.08 -1.05
N ARG A 74 19.14 0.59 -2.10
CA ARG A 74 19.24 -0.02 -3.45
C ARG A 74 20.13 -1.27 -3.49
N SER A 75 21.16 -1.33 -2.63
CA SER A 75 22.04 -2.49 -2.47
C SER A 75 21.31 -3.76 -2.01
N THR A 76 20.13 -3.64 -1.41
CA THR A 76 19.37 -4.80 -0.90
C THR A 76 18.54 -5.52 -1.97
N TYR A 77 18.39 -4.95 -3.17
CA TYR A 77 17.63 -5.58 -4.26
C TYR A 77 18.58 -6.34 -5.19
N LYS A 78 18.32 -7.63 -5.38
CA LYS A 78 19.10 -8.47 -6.31
C LYS A 78 18.72 -8.26 -7.78
N THR A 79 17.45 -7.92 -8.05
CA THR A 79 16.91 -7.84 -9.42
C THR A 79 16.21 -6.50 -9.67
N SER A 80 14.88 -6.50 -9.87
CA SER A 80 14.10 -5.33 -10.23
C SER A 80 14.14 -4.26 -9.13
N LYS A 81 14.78 -3.13 -9.44
CA LYS A 81 14.91 -2.00 -8.53
C LYS A 81 13.65 -1.13 -8.57
N PRO A 82 13.23 -0.53 -7.46
CA PRO A 82 12.14 0.43 -7.46
C PRO A 82 12.45 1.62 -8.38
N ARG A 83 11.43 2.10 -9.10
CA ARG A 83 11.56 3.22 -10.05
C ARG A 83 11.79 4.57 -9.35
N HIS A 84 11.15 4.78 -8.20
CA HIS A 84 11.23 6.06 -7.50
C HIS A 84 12.33 6.07 -6.42
N SER A 85 12.66 7.26 -5.94
CA SER A 85 13.64 7.42 -4.86
C SER A 85 13.17 6.72 -3.57
N ARG A 86 14.14 6.31 -2.75
CA ARG A 86 13.87 5.79 -1.40
C ARG A 86 13.04 6.76 -0.56
N LYS A 87 13.28 8.07 -0.72
CA LYS A 87 12.53 9.14 -0.03
C LYS A 87 11.04 9.07 -0.34
N THR A 88 10.68 8.83 -1.61
CA THR A 88 9.28 8.68 -2.04
C THR A 88 8.59 7.54 -1.29
N TYR A 89 9.20 6.35 -1.24
CA TYR A 89 8.60 5.20 -0.56
C TYR A 89 8.51 5.39 0.95
N LYS A 90 9.53 5.98 1.59
CA LYS A 90 9.48 6.34 3.02
C LYS A 90 8.36 7.34 3.33
N ASN A 91 8.11 8.31 2.44
CA ASN A 91 7.01 9.26 2.60
C ASN A 91 5.65 8.54 2.53
N ILE A 92 5.48 7.62 1.58
CA ILE A 92 4.26 6.83 1.41
C ILE A 92 4.04 5.94 2.65
N GLU A 93 5.09 5.28 3.13
CA GLU A 93 5.06 4.46 4.33
C GLU A 93 4.57 5.27 5.54
N ARG A 94 5.14 6.46 5.77
CA ARG A 94 4.74 7.36 6.86
C ARG A 94 3.27 7.76 6.76
N LYS A 95 2.80 8.14 5.57
CA LYS A 95 1.39 8.51 5.34
C LYS A 95 0.46 7.33 5.61
N ALA A 96 0.77 6.16 5.06
CA ALA A 96 -0.03 4.95 5.25
C ALA A 96 -0.11 4.55 6.73
N LYS A 97 1.03 4.61 7.44
CA LYS A 97 1.08 4.34 8.89
C LYS A 97 0.21 5.32 9.68
N LYS A 98 0.23 6.62 9.35
CA LYS A 98 -0.63 7.63 9.99
C LYS A 98 -2.12 7.32 9.79
N ILE A 99 -2.51 6.92 8.58
CA ILE A 99 -3.89 6.55 8.28
C ILE A 99 -4.30 5.30 9.06
N LEU A 100 -3.48 4.25 9.05
CA LEU A 100 -3.78 3.00 9.78
C LEU A 100 -3.94 3.20 11.28
N LYS A 101 -3.14 4.09 11.88
CA LYS A 101 -3.30 4.46 13.30
C LYS A 101 -4.69 5.05 13.58
N LYS A 102 -5.24 5.87 12.67
CA LYS A 102 -6.61 6.41 12.81
C LYS A 102 -7.68 5.32 12.77
N TYR A 103 -7.41 4.20 12.11
CA TYR A 103 -8.30 3.04 12.03
C TYR A 103 -8.06 2.02 13.15
N GLY A 104 -7.34 2.38 14.22
CA GLY A 104 -7.14 1.50 15.37
C GLY A 104 -6.01 0.49 15.25
N TYR A 105 -5.21 0.51 14.18
CA TYR A 105 -4.03 -0.36 14.07
C TYR A 105 -2.88 0.21 14.93
N LYS A 106 -2.82 -0.19 16.20
CA LYS A 106 -1.83 0.32 17.18
C LYS A 106 -0.40 -0.19 16.95
N HIS A 107 -0.24 -1.39 16.38
CA HIS A 107 1.07 -2.07 16.25
C HIS A 107 1.57 -2.20 14.80
N VAL A 108 1.17 -1.31 13.89
CA VAL A 108 1.60 -1.39 12.47
C VAL A 108 3.12 -1.35 12.35
N GLY A 109 3.68 -2.48 11.91
CA GLY A 109 5.09 -2.63 11.61
C GLY A 109 5.99 -2.92 12.80
N ARG A 110 5.45 -3.08 14.02
CA ARG A 110 6.16 -3.67 15.16
C ARG A 110 6.38 -5.16 14.86
N ARG A 111 7.60 -5.62 15.05
CA ARG A 111 7.99 -7.03 15.03
C ARG A 111 8.02 -7.52 16.45
#